data_AF-A0A2V6FVE6-F1
#
_entry.id   AF-A0A2V6FVE6-F1
#
_cell.length_a   1.000
_cell.length_b   1.000
_cell.length_c   1.000
_cell.angle_alpha   90.00
_cell.angle_beta   90.00
_cell.angle_gamma   90.00
#
_symmetry.space_group_name_H-M   'P 1'
#
loop_
_entity.id
_entity.type
_entity.pdbx_description
1 polymer ?
#
loop_
_entity_poly.entity_id
_entity_poly.type
_entity_poly.pdbx_seq_one_letter_code
_entity_poly.pdbx_strand_id
1 'polypeptide(L)'
;MNQNSLPFRQRLAQFVSLGVLSALPLFAIVTDCRAADAALGSSQKPTSDLAPLPLNLPPAGYEGTPKDMPPDTTAEKPTGKPRPAFYAPKGVQNVALGRPVTSSDPNPISGDLKQITDGKKHAFDENVVTLRRRTQWVQVDLQE
;
A
#
# COMPACT_ATOMS: atom_id res chain seq x y z
N MET A 1 41.29 -29.77 47.33
CA MET A 1 40.82 -30.29 46.02
C MET A 1 40.50 -29.10 45.12
N ASN A 2 41.42 -28.68 44.23
CA ASN A 2 41.48 -28.96 42.77
C ASN A 2 40.35 -28.26 41.99
N GLN A 3 40.51 -27.36 41.01
CA GLN A 3 41.58 -27.04 40.01
C GLN A 3 41.43 -25.54 39.59
N ASN A 4 42.48 -24.71 39.39
CA ASN A 4 43.25 -24.46 38.15
C ASN A 4 42.38 -24.38 36.86
N SER A 5 42.39 -23.37 35.99
CA SER A 5 43.48 -22.52 35.47
C SER A 5 42.98 -21.33 34.58
N LEU A 6 43.54 -20.14 34.83
CA LEU A 6 43.96 -18.95 34.02
C LEU A 6 43.66 -18.75 32.49
N PRO A 7 43.84 -17.52 31.93
CA PRO A 7 42.97 -16.82 30.95
C PRO A 7 43.51 -16.67 29.51
N PHE A 8 42.62 -16.36 28.54
CA PHE A 8 42.95 -16.12 27.13
C PHE A 8 42.93 -14.62 26.75
N ARG A 9 43.82 -13.83 27.37
CA ARG A 9 44.24 -12.54 26.81
C ARG A 9 45.74 -12.60 26.54
N GLN A 10 46.16 -12.03 25.40
CA GLN A 10 47.52 -11.64 24.98
C GLN A 10 48.29 -12.58 24.02
N ARG A 11 48.34 -12.18 22.75
CA ARG A 11 49.54 -12.08 21.87
C ARG A 11 49.19 -11.01 20.81
N LEU A 12 49.67 -9.76 20.85
CA LEU A 12 51.03 -9.22 20.69
C LEU A 12 51.62 -9.45 19.27
N ALA A 13 51.36 -8.46 18.42
CA ALA A 13 52.26 -7.78 17.46
C ALA A 13 52.72 -8.45 16.15
N GLN A 14 52.98 -7.53 15.18
CA GLN A 14 53.77 -7.61 13.92
C GLN A 14 52.94 -7.94 12.65
N PHE A 15 52.99 -7.26 11.48
CA PHE A 15 54.02 -6.50 10.72
C PHE A 15 53.30 -5.46 9.78
N VAL A 16 53.70 -4.18 9.63
CA VAL A 16 54.61 -3.57 8.59
C VAL A 16 54.10 -3.85 7.15
N SER A 17 53.82 -2.95 6.18
CA SER A 17 54.41 -1.67 5.74
C SER A 17 53.58 -0.95 4.64
N LEU A 18 53.84 0.36 4.49
CA LEU A 18 53.96 1.24 3.29
C LEU A 18 52.90 1.35 2.14
N GLY A 19 52.51 2.61 1.90
CA GLY A 19 52.23 3.24 0.59
C GLY A 19 50.74 3.29 0.20
N VAL A 20 50.11 4.36 -0.32
CA VAL A 20 50.50 5.59 -1.05
C VAL A 20 49.27 6.55 -0.95
N LEU A 21 49.37 7.74 -0.35
CA LEU A 21 49.41 9.10 -0.95
C LEU A 21 48.40 9.48 -2.06
N SER A 22 47.33 10.24 -1.70
CA SER A 22 46.76 11.41 -2.43
C SER A 22 45.49 11.90 -1.70
N ALA A 23 45.46 13.05 -0.97
CA ALA A 23 45.20 14.43 -1.45
C ALA A 23 44.01 14.48 -2.43
N LEU A 24 42.89 15.21 -2.27
CA LEU A 24 42.49 16.46 -1.58
C LEU A 24 40.93 16.51 -1.54
N PRO A 25 40.30 17.46 -0.81
CA PRO A 25 38.90 17.39 -0.37
C PRO A 25 37.93 17.86 -1.46
N LEU A 26 36.77 17.21 -1.57
CA LEU A 26 35.72 17.65 -2.47
C LEU A 26 34.34 17.60 -1.79
N PHE A 27 33.90 18.81 -1.43
CA PHE A 27 32.51 19.26 -1.45
C PHE A 27 31.45 18.39 -0.76
N ALA A 28 31.08 18.82 0.44
CA ALA A 28 29.71 18.72 0.90
C ALA A 28 28.78 19.41 -0.11
N ILE A 29 28.04 18.62 -0.89
CA ILE A 29 26.81 19.06 -1.54
C ILE A 29 25.68 18.41 -0.74
N VAL A 30 25.27 19.11 0.32
CA VAL A 30 23.94 18.94 0.89
C VAL A 30 22.99 19.44 -0.20
N THR A 31 22.44 18.53 -0.98
CA THR A 31 21.38 18.86 -1.91
C THR A 31 20.15 19.20 -1.07
N ASP A 32 19.78 20.47 -1.08
CA ASP A 32 18.50 20.98 -0.62
C ASP A 32 17.37 20.16 -1.28
N CYS A 33 16.78 19.22 -0.54
CA CYS A 33 15.47 18.66 -0.86
C CYS A 33 14.41 19.69 -0.44
N ARG A 34 14.35 20.83 -1.14
CA ARG A 34 13.25 21.78 -0.97
C ARG A 34 12.05 21.26 -1.76
N ALA A 35 11.13 20.66 -1.04
CA ALA A 35 9.80 20.29 -1.49
C ALA A 35 9.11 21.48 -2.18
N ALA A 36 8.80 21.33 -3.47
CA ALA A 36 7.85 22.17 -4.17
C ALA A 36 6.47 21.48 -4.12
N ASP A 37 5.81 21.64 -2.98
CA ASP A 37 4.36 21.49 -2.88
C ASP A 37 3.71 22.73 -3.52
N ALA A 38 3.19 22.58 -4.74
CA ALA A 38 2.04 23.31 -5.30
C ALA A 38 2.04 23.19 -6.83
N ALA A 39 1.29 22.22 -7.36
CA ALA A 39 0.49 22.33 -8.59
C ALA A 39 0.01 20.94 -9.06
N LEU A 40 -0.93 20.31 -8.34
CA LEU A 40 -1.74 19.22 -8.90
C LEU A 40 -3.01 19.83 -9.50
N GLY A 41 -2.86 20.33 -10.73
CA GLY A 41 -3.90 21.00 -11.48
C GLY A 41 -3.54 21.19 -12.94
N SER A 42 -2.82 20.24 -13.55
CA SER A 42 -2.69 20.15 -14.99
C SER A 42 -3.19 18.78 -15.44
N SER A 43 -4.30 18.79 -16.16
CA SER A 43 -4.80 17.64 -16.89
C SER A 43 -3.79 17.38 -18.01
N GLN A 44 -2.76 16.58 -17.72
CA GLN A 44 -1.87 16.05 -18.73
C GLN A 44 -2.70 15.13 -19.61
N LYS A 45 -2.98 15.59 -20.84
CA LYS A 45 -3.55 14.75 -21.90
C LYS A 45 -2.60 13.55 -22.06
N PRO A 46 -3.04 12.32 -21.76
CA PRO A 46 -2.16 11.18 -21.89
C PRO A 46 -1.87 10.96 -23.37
N THR A 47 -0.59 10.85 -23.70
CA THR A 47 -0.08 10.36 -24.98
C THR A 47 -0.23 8.83 -25.11
N SER A 48 -0.81 8.17 -24.11
CA SER A 48 -1.18 6.76 -24.09
C SER A 48 -2.68 6.61 -24.37
N ASP A 49 -3.08 5.59 -25.12
CA ASP A 49 -4.47 5.17 -25.34
C ASP A 49 -5.24 4.91 -24.02
N LEU A 50 -5.71 5.95 -23.34
CA LEU A 50 -6.54 5.82 -22.14
C LEU A 50 -8.01 5.74 -22.53
N ALA A 51 -8.71 4.76 -21.97
CA ALA A 51 -10.14 4.58 -22.07
C ALA A 51 -10.79 4.68 -20.69
N PRO A 52 -12.06 5.09 -20.60
CA PRO A 52 -12.81 5.01 -19.34
C PRO A 52 -12.90 3.54 -18.90
N LEU A 53 -12.50 3.25 -17.66
CA LEU A 53 -12.58 1.93 -17.07
C LEU A 53 -14.05 1.60 -16.76
N PRO A 54 -14.60 0.48 -17.27
CA PRO A 54 -15.94 0.05 -16.93
C PRO A 54 -15.99 -0.44 -15.48
N LEU A 55 -16.29 0.47 -14.55
CA LEU A 55 -16.45 0.17 -13.13
C LEU A 55 -17.90 -0.16 -12.81
N ASN A 56 -18.15 -1.31 -12.20
CA ASN A 56 -19.43 -1.63 -11.58
C ASN A 56 -19.40 -1.16 -10.12
N LEU A 57 -19.97 0.02 -9.85
CA LEU A 57 -20.05 0.56 -8.50
C LEU A 57 -21.34 0.08 -7.81
N PRO A 58 -21.24 -0.44 -6.57
CA PRO A 58 -22.41 -0.84 -5.81
C PRO A 58 -23.30 0.38 -5.49
N PRO A 59 -24.62 0.18 -5.29
CA PRO A 59 -25.50 1.22 -4.79
C PRO A 59 -25.05 1.69 -3.39
N ALA A 60 -25.44 2.92 -3.02
CA ALA A 60 -25.11 3.47 -1.71
C ALA A 60 -25.68 2.59 -0.58
N GLY A 61 -24.82 2.14 0.34
CA GLY A 61 -25.12 1.07 1.29
C GLY A 61 -26.11 1.40 2.41
N TYR A 62 -26.61 2.64 2.52
CA TYR A 62 -27.43 3.06 3.65
C TYR A 62 -28.59 3.94 3.20
N GLU A 63 -29.68 3.30 2.79
CA GLU A 63 -30.95 3.94 2.39
C GLU A 63 -31.59 4.78 3.53
N GLY A 64 -31.12 4.60 4.78
CA GLY A 64 -31.59 5.34 5.95
C GLY A 64 -30.84 6.63 6.27
N THR A 65 -29.84 7.03 5.48
CA THR A 65 -29.13 8.31 5.71
C THR A 65 -30.06 9.47 5.31
N PRO A 66 -30.35 10.45 6.20
CA PRO A 66 -31.13 11.62 5.84
C PRO A 66 -30.53 12.30 4.61
N LYS A 67 -31.35 12.48 3.56
CA LYS A 67 -30.91 13.12 2.30
C LYS A 67 -30.64 14.61 2.48
N ASP A 68 -31.30 15.20 3.47
CA ASP A 68 -31.21 16.62 3.76
C ASP A 68 -30.16 16.87 4.84
N MET A 69 -29.21 17.74 4.50
CA MET A 69 -28.21 18.24 5.44
C MET A 69 -28.88 19.29 6.35
N PRO A 70 -28.58 19.30 7.66
CA PRO A 70 -29.19 20.28 8.56
C PRO A 70 -28.85 21.72 8.13
N PRO A 71 -29.81 22.66 8.25
CA PRO A 71 -29.55 24.08 8.01
C PRO A 71 -28.43 24.54 8.96
N ASP A 72 -27.52 25.39 8.49
CA ASP A 72 -26.31 25.89 9.17
C ASP A 72 -25.07 24.98 9.20
N THR A 73 -24.94 24.04 8.27
CA THR A 73 -23.69 23.28 8.11
C THR A 73 -22.75 23.92 7.07
N THR A 74 -21.45 24.02 7.36
CA THR A 74 -20.40 24.44 6.41
C THR A 74 -20.09 23.40 5.32
N ALA A 75 -20.71 22.22 5.39
CA ALA A 75 -20.45 21.13 4.49
C ALA A 75 -20.92 21.43 3.06
N GLU A 76 -20.19 20.92 2.08
CA GLU A 76 -20.51 21.08 0.68
C GLU A 76 -21.80 20.34 0.33
N LYS A 77 -22.63 20.95 -0.52
CA LYS A 77 -23.84 20.29 -1.01
C LYS A 77 -23.47 19.10 -1.91
N PRO A 78 -24.18 17.97 -1.81
CA PRO A 78 -23.99 16.85 -2.73
C PRO A 78 -24.10 17.33 -4.19
N THR A 79 -23.10 16.97 -5.01
CA THR A 79 -23.03 17.46 -6.40
C THR A 79 -24.15 16.90 -7.29
N GLY A 80 -24.78 15.80 -6.90
CA GLY A 80 -25.86 15.12 -7.64
C GLY A 80 -25.43 14.50 -8.98
N LYS A 81 -24.19 14.71 -9.40
CA LYS A 81 -23.61 14.16 -10.64
C LYS A 81 -22.94 12.81 -10.34
N PRO A 82 -22.98 11.87 -11.29
CA PRO A 82 -22.19 10.64 -11.18
C PRO A 82 -20.70 10.99 -11.09
N ARG A 83 -19.94 10.17 -10.35
CA ARG A 83 -18.49 10.33 -10.21
C ARG A 83 -17.85 10.32 -11.62
N PRO A 84 -16.89 11.23 -11.91
CA PRO A 84 -16.17 11.19 -13.19
C PRO A 84 -15.53 9.82 -13.39
N ALA A 85 -15.55 9.34 -14.64
CA ALA A 85 -15.00 8.04 -15.00
C ALA A 85 -13.49 7.98 -14.70
N PHE A 86 -13.02 6.84 -14.22
CA PHE A 86 -11.60 6.58 -14.02
C PHE A 86 -10.98 6.15 -15.36
N TYR A 87 -9.92 6.81 -15.82
CA TYR A 87 -9.26 6.50 -17.08
C TYR A 87 -8.07 5.56 -16.85
N ALA A 88 -8.00 4.48 -17.62
CA ALA A 88 -6.91 3.50 -17.60
C ALA A 88 -6.51 3.10 -19.03
N PRO A 89 -5.31 2.54 -19.26
CA PRO A 89 -4.91 2.05 -20.58
C PRO A 89 -5.93 1.05 -21.13
N LYS A 90 -6.15 1.06 -22.46
CA LYS A 90 -7.03 0.08 -23.10
C LYS A 90 -6.60 -1.36 -22.78
N GLY A 91 -7.57 -2.23 -22.49
CA GLY A 91 -7.35 -3.66 -22.28
C GLY A 91 -6.95 -4.07 -20.85
N VAL A 92 -6.99 -3.17 -19.86
CA VAL A 92 -6.77 -3.56 -18.46
C VAL A 92 -7.88 -4.45 -17.92
N GLN A 93 -7.48 -5.49 -17.18
CA GLN A 93 -8.37 -6.44 -16.52
C GLN A 93 -7.93 -6.68 -15.08
N ASN A 94 -8.88 -7.09 -14.22
CA ASN A 94 -8.55 -7.54 -12.88
C ASN A 94 -7.96 -8.97 -12.92
N VAL A 95 -6.63 -9.07 -12.87
CA VAL A 95 -5.90 -10.35 -12.86
C VAL A 95 -6.13 -11.17 -11.59
N ALA A 96 -6.54 -10.53 -10.50
CA ALA A 96 -6.80 -11.15 -9.21
C ALA A 96 -8.22 -11.73 -9.09
N LEU A 97 -9.10 -11.54 -10.08
CA LEU A 97 -10.48 -12.00 -10.01
C LEU A 97 -10.55 -13.53 -9.94
N GLY A 98 -11.21 -14.07 -8.91
CA GLY A 98 -11.37 -15.50 -8.67
C GLY A 98 -10.07 -16.25 -8.31
N ARG A 99 -8.96 -15.53 -8.07
CA ARG A 99 -7.68 -16.14 -7.76
C ARG A 99 -7.63 -16.69 -6.33
N PRO A 100 -6.83 -17.74 -6.08
CA PRO A 100 -6.68 -18.30 -4.75
C PRO A 100 -6.05 -17.31 -3.79
N VAL A 101 -6.52 -17.36 -2.54
CA VAL A 101 -6.12 -16.46 -1.47
C VAL A 101 -5.69 -17.26 -0.25
N THR A 102 -4.57 -16.85 0.34
CA THR A 102 -4.03 -17.39 1.59
C THR A 102 -3.92 -16.27 2.61
N SER A 103 -3.93 -16.61 3.89
CA SER A 103 -3.86 -15.64 4.99
C SER A 103 -3.11 -16.20 6.19
N SER A 104 -2.68 -15.31 7.08
CA SER A 104 -2.11 -15.68 8.39
C SER A 104 -3.09 -16.45 9.27
N ASP A 105 -4.38 -16.14 9.16
CA ASP A 105 -5.45 -16.78 9.90
C ASP A 105 -6.26 -17.66 8.95
N PRO A 106 -6.11 -19.00 9.01
CA PRO A 106 -6.79 -19.91 8.08
C PRO A 106 -8.30 -19.96 8.31
N ASN A 107 -8.78 -19.52 9.48
CA ASN A 107 -10.19 -19.53 9.86
C ASN A 107 -10.64 -18.11 10.26
N PRO A 108 -11.08 -17.29 9.29
CA PRO A 108 -11.66 -15.97 9.56
C PRO A 108 -12.81 -16.04 10.58
N ILE A 109 -12.99 -14.97 11.36
CA ILE A 109 -14.07 -14.82 12.34
C ILE A 109 -15.43 -14.75 11.63
N SER A 110 -15.47 -14.06 10.49
CA SER A 110 -16.64 -13.92 9.63
C SER A 110 -16.19 -13.92 8.18
N GLY A 111 -17.03 -14.46 7.30
CA GLY A 111 -16.78 -14.53 5.85
C GLY A 111 -15.85 -15.67 5.43
N ASP A 112 -15.51 -15.67 4.14
CA ASP A 112 -14.58 -16.61 3.50
C ASP A 112 -13.48 -15.82 2.78
N LEU A 113 -12.23 -16.30 2.81
CA LEU A 113 -11.10 -15.69 2.09
C LEU A 113 -11.36 -15.56 0.58
N LYS A 114 -12.20 -16.42 0.00
CA LYS A 114 -12.61 -16.33 -1.41
C LYS A 114 -13.34 -15.02 -1.74
N GLN A 115 -13.97 -14.37 -0.75
CA GLN A 115 -14.65 -13.09 -0.93
C GLN A 115 -13.67 -11.93 -1.21
N ILE A 116 -12.37 -12.13 -0.99
CA ILE A 116 -11.35 -11.12 -1.27
C ILE A 116 -11.25 -10.91 -2.81
N THR A 117 -11.37 -12.00 -3.58
CA THR A 117 -11.20 -12.03 -5.04
C THR A 117 -12.50 -12.24 -5.84
N ASP A 118 -13.67 -12.27 -5.19
CA ASP A 118 -14.97 -12.60 -5.82
C ASP A 118 -15.57 -11.52 -6.73
N GLY A 119 -15.05 -10.28 -6.67
CA GLY A 119 -15.57 -9.13 -7.41
C GLY A 119 -16.86 -8.51 -6.87
N LYS A 120 -17.42 -9.01 -5.77
CA LYS A 120 -18.61 -8.45 -5.12
C LYS A 120 -18.20 -7.43 -4.09
N LYS A 121 -18.61 -6.17 -4.29
CA LYS A 121 -18.24 -5.05 -3.39
C LYS A 121 -19.46 -4.33 -2.80
N HIS A 122 -20.59 -5.02 -2.71
CA HIS A 122 -21.79 -4.47 -2.07
C HIS A 122 -21.58 -4.28 -0.56
N ALA A 123 -22.18 -3.22 -0.01
CA ALA A 123 -22.11 -2.87 1.39
C ALA A 123 -23.10 -3.69 2.24
N PHE A 124 -23.03 -5.02 2.15
CA PHE A 124 -23.81 -5.94 2.99
C PHE A 124 -22.90 -6.67 3.96
N ASP A 125 -23.43 -6.99 5.14
CA ASP A 125 -22.70 -7.69 6.21
C ASP A 125 -22.19 -9.07 5.78
N GLU A 126 -22.86 -9.70 4.80
CA GLU A 126 -22.43 -10.97 4.19
C GLU A 126 -21.13 -10.85 3.37
N ASN A 127 -20.76 -9.66 2.91
CA ASN A 127 -19.56 -9.40 2.09
C ASN A 127 -18.38 -8.91 2.93
N VAL A 128 -18.32 -9.28 4.21
CA VAL A 128 -17.28 -8.85 5.16
C VAL A 128 -16.45 -10.04 5.64
N VAL A 129 -15.14 -9.96 5.39
CA VAL A 129 -14.15 -10.91 5.92
C VAL A 129 -13.47 -10.27 7.13
N THR A 130 -13.56 -10.91 8.30
CA THR A 130 -12.93 -10.42 9.53
C THR A 130 -11.86 -11.40 10.01
N LEU A 131 -10.63 -10.93 10.16
CA LEU A 131 -9.51 -11.73 10.68
C LEU A 131 -9.29 -11.46 12.18
N ARG A 132 -8.57 -12.35 12.85
CA ARG A 132 -8.18 -12.18 14.27
C ARG A 132 -7.37 -10.90 14.51
N ARG A 133 -7.45 -10.40 15.76
CA ARG A 133 -6.68 -9.24 16.23
C ARG A 133 -5.17 -9.44 16.02
N ARG A 134 -4.44 -8.31 16.00
CA ARG A 134 -2.99 -8.17 15.70
C ARG A 134 -2.70 -8.10 14.19
N THR A 135 -1.44 -7.96 13.82
CA THR A 135 -1.00 -7.93 12.41
C THR A 135 -1.37 -9.22 11.73
N GLN A 136 -2.16 -9.11 10.66
CA GLN A 136 -2.56 -10.21 9.79
C GLN A 136 -2.08 -9.93 8.38
N TRP A 137 -1.82 -10.98 7.61
CA TRP A 137 -1.48 -10.88 6.20
C TRP A 137 -2.48 -11.67 5.36
N VAL A 138 -2.64 -11.21 4.12
CA VAL A 138 -3.41 -11.86 3.06
C VAL A 138 -2.54 -11.85 1.82
N GLN A 139 -2.46 -12.97 1.13
CA GLN A 139 -1.71 -13.13 -0.11
C GLN A 139 -2.62 -13.71 -1.18
N VAL A 140 -2.71 -13.02 -2.31
CA VAL A 140 -3.41 -13.48 -3.51
C VAL A 140 -2.38 -14.07 -4.45
N ASP A 141 -2.55 -15.32 -4.83
CA ASP A 141 -1.70 -15.98 -5.83
C ASP A 141 -2.30 -15.75 -7.22
N LEU A 142 -1.61 -14.93 -8.02
CA LEU A 142 -2.09 -14.53 -9.34
C LEU A 142 -2.03 -15.68 -10.35
N GLN A 143 -1.18 -16.68 -10.09
CA GLN A 143 -0.83 -17.75 -11.02
C GLN A 143 -0.35 -17.18 -12.38
N GLU A 144 0.31 -17.99 -13.20
CA GLU A 144 0.76 -17.54 -14.53
C GLU A 144 -0.42 -17.34 -15.50
#